data_AF-A0A822CD06-F1
#
_entry.id   AF-A0A822CD06-F1
#
_cell.length_a   1.000
_cell.length_b   1.000
_cell.length_c   1.000
_cell.angle_alpha   90.00
_cell.angle_beta   90.00
_cell.angle_gamma   90.00
#
_symmetry.space_group_name_H-M   'P 1'
#
loop_
_entity.id
_entity.type
_entity.pdbx_description
1 polymer ?
#
loop_
_entity_poly.entity_id
_entity_poly.type
_entity_poly.pdbx_seq_one_letter_code
_entity_poly.pdbx_strand_id
1 'polypeptide(L)'
;HEIDLIRRIRTQLTVTCHTVLLPSSTITRYTHSTYILDFFETKLRTNSLIFLTNPYVNIESDFLNRCRLNVIENVQVFFPIAFYQYQPHIIIRTHHITDNSTIDLHKSHGWFNSYAFDHIGIYMSDYLNLKKLILSNNISLSSINLYDLFVQLTDTHILRAPDQSLRVHYKPIKCDSIKRTNTIEYNRCLMQREKGLASRSQLAMIIIENEPTKKTITKKDKK
;
A
#
# COMPACT_ATOMS: atom_id res chain seq x y z
N HIS A 1 16.09 -22.07 -28.93
CA HIS A 1 17.37 -21.34 -28.79
C HIS A 1 17.25 -19.85 -29.16
N GLU A 2 16.87 -19.44 -30.38
CA GLU A 2 16.69 -18.01 -30.71
C GLU A 2 15.49 -17.34 -30.02
N ILE A 3 14.36 -18.04 -29.86
CA ILE A 3 13.17 -17.52 -29.16
C ILE A 3 13.46 -17.25 -27.67
N ASP A 4 14.31 -18.07 -27.05
CA ASP A 4 14.75 -17.86 -25.67
C ASP A 4 15.75 -16.71 -25.55
N LEU A 5 16.55 -16.46 -26.59
CA LEU A 5 17.45 -15.31 -26.65
C LEU A 5 16.66 -14.00 -26.83
N ILE A 6 15.63 -13.99 -27.68
CA ILE A 6 14.72 -12.84 -27.87
C ILE A 6 13.90 -12.59 -26.60
N ARG A 7 13.45 -13.64 -25.89
CA ARG A 7 12.86 -13.50 -24.55
C ARG A 7 13.86 -12.90 -23.56
N ARG A 8 15.10 -13.41 -23.50
CA ARG A 8 16.17 -12.88 -22.61
C ARG A 8 16.54 -11.42 -22.91
N ILE A 9 16.57 -11.01 -24.18
CA ILE A 9 16.85 -9.63 -24.59
C ILE A 9 15.65 -8.71 -24.29
N ARG A 10 14.40 -9.18 -24.44
CA ARG A 10 13.19 -8.43 -24.03
C ARG A 10 12.99 -8.31 -22.52
N THR A 11 13.66 -9.14 -21.72
CA THR A 11 13.50 -9.20 -20.25
C THR A 11 14.50 -8.36 -19.47
N GLN A 12 15.40 -7.60 -20.11
CA GLN A 12 16.21 -6.64 -19.36
C GLN A 12 15.35 -5.43 -18.98
N LEU A 13 14.57 -5.60 -17.91
CA LEU A 13 13.87 -4.51 -17.24
C LEU A 13 14.95 -3.60 -16.63
N THR A 14 15.26 -2.49 -17.28
CA THR A 14 16.10 -1.46 -16.66
C THR A 14 15.24 -0.69 -15.65
N VAL A 15 15.49 -0.95 -14.36
CA VAL A 15 14.75 -0.32 -13.26
C VAL A 15 15.67 0.68 -12.57
N THR A 16 15.23 1.92 -12.47
CA THR A 16 15.90 2.98 -11.71
C THR A 16 15.08 3.31 -10.47
N CYS A 17 15.60 2.98 -9.30
CA CYS A 17 14.93 3.25 -8.03
C CYS A 17 15.37 4.62 -7.46
N HIS A 18 14.41 5.45 -7.06
CA HIS A 18 14.67 6.69 -6.35
C HIS A 18 13.95 6.69 -5.02
N THR A 19 14.65 7.07 -3.95
CA THR A 19 14.05 7.30 -2.63
C THR A 19 14.06 8.80 -2.35
N VAL A 20 12.90 9.37 -2.02
CA VAL A 20 12.75 10.81 -1.76
C VAL A 20 12.38 11.01 -0.29
N LEU A 21 13.16 11.83 0.41
CA LEU A 21 12.84 12.24 1.79
C LEU A 21 11.98 13.51 1.74
N LEU A 22 10.77 13.42 2.28
CA LEU A 22 9.84 14.55 2.34
C LEU A 22 9.90 15.23 3.72
N PRO A 23 9.92 16.58 3.79
CA PRO A 23 9.88 17.29 5.07
C PRO A 23 8.52 17.12 5.76
N SER A 24 8.55 16.71 7.03
CA SER A 24 7.38 16.33 7.84
C SER A 24 6.39 17.48 8.14
N SER A 25 6.81 18.74 8.05
CA SER A 25 6.06 19.88 8.56
C SER A 25 5.15 20.57 7.54
N THR A 26 5.32 20.31 6.24
CA THR A 26 4.70 21.10 5.17
C THR A 26 3.78 20.31 4.24
N ILE A 27 3.88 18.98 4.19
CA ILE A 27 3.21 18.19 3.16
C ILE A 27 2.22 17.22 3.80
N THR A 28 0.92 17.41 3.55
CA THR A 28 -0.12 16.47 3.99
C THR A 28 0.13 15.11 3.35
N ARG A 29 -0.29 14.02 4.01
CA ARG A 29 -0.11 12.65 3.48
C ARG A 29 -0.59 12.51 2.02
N TYR A 30 -1.65 13.24 1.64
CA TYR A 30 -2.27 13.17 0.33
C TYR A 30 -1.51 13.92 -0.77
N THR A 31 -0.75 14.95 -0.40
CA THR A 31 0.11 15.66 -1.35
C THR A 31 1.46 14.99 -1.56
N HIS A 32 1.80 13.94 -0.80
CA HIS A 32 3.07 13.20 -1.00
C HIS A 32 3.19 12.65 -2.41
N SER A 33 2.15 11.97 -2.91
CA SER A 33 2.20 11.33 -4.23
C SER A 33 2.31 12.34 -5.36
N THR A 34 1.49 13.39 -5.35
CA THR A 34 1.52 14.45 -6.37
C THR A 34 2.82 15.25 -6.30
N TYR A 35 3.31 15.56 -5.09
CA TYR A 35 4.59 16.26 -4.91
C TYR A 35 5.77 15.46 -5.47
N ILE A 36 5.81 14.14 -5.24
CA ILE A 36 6.85 13.29 -5.82
C ILE A 36 6.75 13.27 -7.35
N LEU A 37 5.55 13.11 -7.90
CA LEU A 37 5.35 13.09 -9.35
C LEU A 37 5.72 14.45 -9.99
N ASP A 38 5.35 15.57 -9.36
CA ASP A 38 5.76 16.92 -9.78
C ASP A 38 7.28 17.11 -9.74
N PHE A 39 7.97 16.56 -8.74
CA PHE A 39 9.43 16.62 -8.67
C PHE A 39 10.11 15.86 -9.82
N PHE A 40 9.51 14.75 -10.26
CA PHE A 40 10.03 13.92 -11.35
C PHE A 40 9.56 14.34 -12.74
N GLU A 41 8.53 15.18 -12.85
CA GLU A 41 8.04 15.72 -14.13
C GLU A 41 9.15 16.30 -15.01
N THR A 42 10.08 17.05 -14.42
CA THR A 42 11.19 17.69 -15.15
C THR A 42 12.36 16.75 -15.44
N LYS A 43 12.37 15.56 -14.83
CA LYS A 43 13.51 14.61 -14.86
C LYS A 43 13.24 13.39 -15.71
N LEU A 44 11.97 13.04 -15.90
CA LEU A 44 11.54 11.86 -16.62
C LEU A 44 10.94 12.26 -17.97
N ARG A 45 10.94 11.31 -18.92
CA ARG A 45 10.25 11.51 -20.19
C ARG A 45 8.75 11.29 -19.98
N THR A 46 7.93 11.83 -20.87
CA THR A 46 6.47 11.65 -20.80
C THR A 46 6.06 10.18 -20.93
N ASN A 47 6.80 9.39 -21.73
CA ASN A 47 6.57 7.95 -21.88
C ASN A 47 7.26 7.09 -20.80
N SER A 48 7.75 7.69 -19.70
CA SER A 48 8.31 6.94 -18.58
C SER A 48 7.20 6.27 -17.78
N LEU A 49 7.29 4.95 -17.63
CA LEU A 49 6.48 4.17 -16.70
C LEU A 49 7.03 4.32 -15.29
N ILE A 50 6.17 4.69 -14.35
CA ILE A 50 6.51 4.94 -12.95
C ILE A 50 5.70 3.99 -12.08
N PHE A 51 6.39 3.27 -11.19
CA PHE A 51 5.75 2.64 -10.05
C PHE A 51 6.05 3.47 -8.80
N LEU A 52 5.03 4.17 -8.31
CA LEU A 52 5.11 4.95 -7.09
C LEU A 52 4.61 4.09 -5.92
N THR A 53 5.39 4.05 -4.84
CA THR A 53 5.12 3.21 -3.66
C THR A 53 5.70 3.83 -2.38
N ASN A 54 5.57 3.13 -1.26
CA ASN A 54 6.07 3.53 0.05
C ASN A 54 7.39 2.79 0.39
N PRO A 55 8.19 3.28 1.36
CA PRO A 55 9.52 2.72 1.65
C PRO A 55 9.50 1.39 2.44
N TYR A 56 8.31 0.84 2.74
CA TYR A 56 8.15 -0.39 3.51
C TYR A 56 7.80 -1.58 2.61
N VAL A 57 7.90 -1.42 1.29
CA VAL A 57 7.54 -2.45 0.31
C VAL A 57 8.75 -3.29 -0.07
N ASN A 58 8.53 -4.61 -0.15
CA ASN A 58 9.46 -5.52 -0.79
C ASN A 58 9.16 -5.54 -2.30
N ILE A 59 10.09 -4.98 -3.08
CA ILE A 59 9.96 -4.92 -4.54
C ILE A 59 10.66 -6.12 -5.15
N GLU A 60 9.88 -7.00 -5.77
CA GLU A 60 10.37 -8.18 -6.49
C GLU A 60 10.26 -7.97 -8.00
N SER A 61 11.15 -8.60 -8.78
CA SER A 61 11.13 -8.51 -10.25
C SER A 61 9.80 -8.98 -10.85
N ASP A 62 9.20 -10.02 -10.27
CA ASP A 62 7.91 -10.56 -10.70
C ASP A 62 6.78 -9.52 -10.57
N PHE A 63 6.80 -8.74 -9.48
CA PHE A 63 5.86 -7.64 -9.30
C PHE A 63 6.05 -6.58 -10.38
N LEU A 64 7.30 -6.14 -10.61
CA LEU A 64 7.60 -5.08 -11.58
C LEU A 64 7.19 -5.48 -13.00
N ASN A 65 7.37 -6.75 -13.37
CA ASN A 65 6.90 -7.28 -14.64
C ASN A 65 5.37 -7.22 -14.75
N ARG A 66 4.63 -7.61 -13.71
CA ARG A 66 3.16 -7.49 -13.70
C ARG A 66 2.70 -6.03 -13.72
N CYS A 67 3.34 -5.17 -12.96
CA CYS A 67 3.07 -3.73 -12.98
C CYS A 67 3.24 -3.17 -14.40
N ARG A 68 4.33 -3.51 -15.10
CA ARG A 68 4.56 -3.10 -16.49
C ARG A 68 3.49 -3.61 -17.46
N LEU A 69 3.00 -4.83 -17.27
CA LEU A 69 1.96 -5.41 -18.14
C LEU A 69 0.56 -4.82 -17.88
N ASN A 70 0.33 -4.31 -16.67
CA ASN A 70 -0.97 -3.81 -16.23
C ASN A 70 -1.13 -2.29 -16.36
N VAL A 71 -0.11 -1.56 -16.82
CA VAL A 71 -0.19 -0.12 -17.08
C VAL A 71 -0.11 0.10 -18.57
N ILE A 72 -1.08 0.83 -19.12
CA ILE A 72 -1.20 1.09 -20.56
C ILE A 72 -1.33 2.60 -20.74
N GLU A 73 -0.35 3.21 -21.40
CA GLU A 73 -0.29 4.66 -21.61
C GLU A 73 -1.57 5.20 -22.23
N ASN A 74 -2.14 6.26 -21.65
CA ASN A 74 -3.40 6.91 -22.03
C ASN A 74 -4.66 6.04 -21.95
N VAL A 75 -4.58 4.82 -21.43
CA VAL A 75 -5.71 3.88 -21.40
C VAL A 75 -5.97 3.33 -19.99
N GLN A 76 -4.93 2.90 -19.28
CA GLN A 76 -5.08 2.20 -18.00
C GLN A 76 -3.97 2.52 -17.01
N VAL A 77 -4.38 2.92 -15.81
CA VAL A 77 -3.52 3.01 -14.62
C VAL A 77 -3.74 1.79 -13.72
N PHE A 78 -2.69 1.36 -13.01
CA PHE A 78 -2.73 0.19 -12.15
C PHE A 78 -2.58 0.57 -10.68
N PHE A 79 -3.59 0.27 -9.86
CA PHE A 79 -3.56 0.44 -8.41
C PHE A 79 -3.54 -0.93 -7.72
N PRO A 80 -2.36 -1.54 -7.52
CA PRO A 80 -2.28 -2.86 -6.89
C PRO A 80 -2.73 -2.82 -5.43
N ILE A 81 -3.43 -3.87 -5.00
CA ILE A 81 -3.75 -4.12 -3.60
C ILE A 81 -2.66 -5.02 -3.03
N ALA A 82 -1.78 -4.44 -2.22
CA ALA A 82 -0.65 -5.15 -1.63
C ALA A 82 -1.06 -5.99 -0.41
N PHE A 83 -0.23 -6.99 -0.09
CA PHE A 83 -0.31 -7.76 1.14
C PHE A 83 0.45 -7.05 2.27
N TYR A 84 -0.25 -6.58 3.31
CA TYR A 84 0.33 -5.86 4.44
C TYR A 84 0.56 -6.82 5.61
N GLN A 85 1.78 -6.80 6.13
CA GLN A 85 2.16 -7.53 7.34
C GLN A 85 1.37 -7.01 8.55
N TYR A 86 0.90 -7.92 9.39
CA TYR A 86 0.37 -7.59 10.71
C TYR A 86 1.48 -7.13 11.66
N GLN A 87 1.10 -6.57 12.81
CA GLN A 87 2.04 -6.10 13.81
C GLN A 87 2.95 -7.25 14.31
N PRO A 88 4.29 -7.17 14.10
CA PRO A 88 5.22 -8.27 14.39
C PRO A 88 5.13 -8.80 15.82
N HIS A 89 4.99 -7.91 16.80
CA HIS A 89 4.89 -8.29 18.21
C HIS A 89 3.65 -9.14 18.54
N ILE A 90 2.57 -9.03 17.78
CA ILE A 90 1.36 -9.82 17.99
C ILE A 90 1.51 -11.18 17.31
N ILE A 91 1.96 -11.20 16.05
CA ILE A 91 2.10 -12.44 15.28
C ILE A 91 3.14 -13.38 15.89
N ILE A 92 4.27 -12.87 16.42
CA ILE A 92 5.33 -13.66 17.06
C ILE A 92 4.81 -14.41 18.29
N ARG A 93 3.82 -13.88 19.01
CA ARG A 93 3.22 -14.56 20.17
C ARG A 93 2.40 -15.78 19.76
N THR A 94 1.83 -15.74 18.56
CA THR A 94 0.93 -16.77 18.04
C THR A 94 1.61 -17.76 17.09
N HIS A 95 2.74 -17.37 16.51
CA HIS A 95 3.50 -18.15 15.54
C HIS A 95 5.01 -17.92 15.74
N HIS A 96 5.79 -19.00 15.68
CA HIS A 96 7.25 -18.92 15.67
C HIS A 96 7.73 -18.39 14.31
N ILE A 97 7.92 -17.08 14.22
CA ILE A 97 8.55 -16.43 13.06
C ILE A 97 10.04 -16.38 13.33
N THR A 98 10.82 -17.13 12.55
CA THR A 98 12.28 -17.23 12.69
C THR A 98 13.03 -16.17 11.91
N ASP A 99 12.39 -15.57 10.89
CA ASP A 99 12.96 -14.51 10.06
C ASP A 99 11.90 -13.44 9.75
N ASN A 100 12.23 -12.18 10.01
CA ASN A 100 11.37 -11.02 9.73
C ASN A 100 11.85 -10.23 8.50
N SER A 101 12.90 -10.71 7.81
CA SER A 101 13.45 -10.09 6.60
C SER A 101 12.52 -10.21 5.40
N THR A 102 11.69 -11.27 5.37
CA THR A 102 10.69 -11.50 4.34
C THR A 102 9.32 -11.69 4.96
N ILE A 103 8.29 -11.22 4.26
CA ILE A 103 6.90 -11.39 4.69
C ILE A 103 6.37 -12.65 4.03
N ASP A 104 6.06 -13.70 4.78
CA ASP A 104 5.43 -14.89 4.22
C ASP A 104 3.94 -14.62 3.88
N LEU A 105 3.48 -15.16 2.75
CA LEU A 105 2.11 -14.99 2.27
C LEU A 105 1.19 -15.98 2.99
N HIS A 106 0.75 -15.61 4.17
CA HIS A 106 -0.15 -16.43 4.96
C HIS A 106 -1.18 -15.60 5.72
N LYS A 107 -2.40 -16.12 5.88
CA LYS A 107 -3.53 -15.42 6.53
C LYS A 107 -3.28 -14.98 7.97
N SER A 108 -2.29 -15.55 8.65
CA SER A 108 -1.89 -15.17 10.02
C SER A 108 -0.75 -14.17 10.08
N HIS A 109 -0.08 -13.89 8.94
CA HIS A 109 1.02 -12.95 8.85
C HIS A 109 0.60 -11.58 8.31
N GLY A 110 -0.56 -11.50 7.65
CA GLY A 110 -1.02 -10.25 7.05
C GLY A 110 -2.35 -10.37 6.33
N TRP A 111 -2.65 -9.35 5.52
CA TRP A 111 -3.91 -9.24 4.78
C TRP A 111 -3.74 -8.35 3.55
N PHE A 112 -4.60 -8.54 2.55
CA PHE A 112 -4.66 -7.63 1.40
C PHE A 112 -5.37 -6.33 1.78
N ASN A 113 -4.63 -5.23 1.79
CA ASN A 113 -5.14 -3.95 2.26
C ASN A 113 -5.85 -3.16 1.16
N SER A 114 -7.14 -3.43 0.98
CA SER A 114 -7.99 -2.75 -0.01
C SER A 114 -8.23 -1.27 0.28
N TYR A 115 -7.87 -0.77 1.47
CA TYR A 115 -8.04 0.62 1.87
C TYR A 115 -6.78 1.46 1.63
N ALA A 116 -5.68 0.84 1.19
CA ALA A 116 -4.43 1.52 0.85
C ALA A 116 -4.42 1.97 -0.62
N PHE A 117 -4.01 3.22 -0.85
CA PHE A 117 -3.95 3.88 -2.17
C PHE A 117 -2.59 4.52 -2.42
N ASP A 118 -1.56 4.01 -1.75
CA ASP A 118 -0.17 4.48 -1.79
C ASP A 118 0.68 3.77 -2.87
N HIS A 119 0.10 2.84 -3.62
CA HIS A 119 0.74 2.12 -4.72
C HIS A 119 0.04 2.41 -6.03
N ILE A 120 0.79 2.85 -7.03
CA ILE A 120 0.28 3.10 -8.38
C ILE A 120 1.35 2.85 -9.43
N GLY A 121 0.99 2.12 -10.48
CA GLY A 121 1.68 2.07 -11.76
C GLY A 121 1.02 3.04 -12.73
N ILE A 122 1.81 3.95 -13.31
CA ILE A 122 1.31 5.07 -14.11
C ILE A 122 2.36 5.55 -15.11
N TYR A 123 1.95 6.01 -16.29
CA TYR A 123 2.84 6.75 -17.18
C TYR A 123 2.89 8.24 -16.82
N MET A 124 4.06 8.88 -16.95
CA MET A 124 4.18 10.32 -16.71
C MET A 124 3.20 11.13 -17.58
N SER A 125 2.94 10.71 -18.83
CA SER A 125 1.92 11.31 -19.71
C SER A 125 0.52 11.30 -19.10
N ASP A 126 0.08 10.18 -18.49
CA ASP A 126 -1.20 10.08 -17.78
C ASP A 126 -1.27 11.03 -16.59
N TYR A 127 -0.17 11.13 -15.82
CA TYR A 127 -0.10 12.08 -14.70
C TYR A 127 -0.20 13.53 -15.18
N LEU A 128 0.49 13.90 -16.26
CA LEU A 128 0.44 15.26 -16.80
C LEU A 128 -0.96 15.62 -17.32
N ASN A 129 -1.68 14.66 -17.90
CA ASN A 129 -3.06 14.86 -18.30
C ASN A 129 -3.97 15.07 -17.08
N LEU A 130 -3.84 14.25 -16.04
CA LEU A 130 -4.53 14.45 -14.77
C LEU A 130 -4.22 15.82 -14.16
N LYS A 131 -2.95 16.23 -14.16
CA LYS A 131 -2.49 17.51 -13.61
C LYS A 131 -3.14 18.70 -14.32
N LYS A 132 -3.26 18.66 -15.65
CA LYS A 132 -3.98 19.70 -16.42
C LYS A 132 -5.44 19.82 -15.97
N LEU A 133 -6.11 18.68 -15.73
CA LEU A 133 -7.51 18.63 -15.28
C LEU A 133 -7.68 19.14 -13.84
N ILE A 134 -6.73 18.82 -12.95
CA ILE A 134 -6.68 19.37 -11.59
C ILE A 134 -6.60 20.90 -11.63
N LEU A 135 -5.72 21.44 -12.48
CA LEU A 135 -5.53 22.87 -12.64
C LEU A 135 -6.76 23.55 -13.26
N SER A 136 -7.36 22.97 -14.31
CA SER A 136 -8.56 23.54 -14.93
C SER A 136 -9.76 23.58 -13.98
N ASN A 137 -9.85 22.60 -13.08
CA ASN A 137 -10.97 22.47 -12.15
C ASN A 137 -10.70 23.13 -10.78
N ASN A 138 -9.52 23.76 -10.58
CA ASN A 138 -9.09 24.39 -9.33
C ASN A 138 -9.22 23.47 -8.09
N ILE A 139 -8.86 22.20 -8.24
CA ILE A 139 -9.04 21.19 -7.18
C ILE A 139 -7.93 21.27 -6.13
N SER A 140 -8.31 21.33 -4.85
CA SER A 140 -7.36 21.27 -3.75
C SER A 140 -6.86 19.85 -3.52
N LEU A 141 -5.55 19.65 -3.64
CA LEU A 141 -4.87 18.37 -3.39
C LEU A 141 -4.71 18.03 -1.89
N SER A 142 -5.14 18.93 -1.01
CA SER A 142 -4.90 18.79 0.44
C SER A 142 -5.66 17.65 1.09
N SER A 143 -6.78 17.21 0.51
CA SER A 143 -7.74 16.27 1.10
C SER A 143 -8.13 15.10 0.19
N ILE A 144 -7.60 15.02 -1.03
CA ILE A 144 -7.97 14.01 -2.04
C ILE A 144 -6.73 13.22 -2.42
N ASN A 145 -6.83 11.89 -2.39
CA ASN A 145 -5.75 11.01 -2.81
C ASN A 145 -5.73 10.85 -4.35
N LEU A 146 -4.62 10.34 -4.88
CA LEU A 146 -4.44 10.20 -6.33
C LEU A 146 -5.46 9.26 -6.98
N TYR A 147 -5.89 8.21 -6.28
CA TYR A 147 -6.91 7.29 -6.79
C TYR A 147 -8.24 8.00 -7.01
N ASP A 148 -8.72 8.74 -6.02
CA ASP A 148 -9.98 9.48 -6.10
C ASP A 148 -9.92 10.57 -7.19
N LEU A 149 -8.74 11.18 -7.42
CA LEU A 149 -8.53 12.13 -8.52
C LEU A 149 -8.67 11.48 -9.90
N PHE A 150 -8.10 10.28 -10.12
CA PHE A 150 -8.28 9.54 -11.37
C PHE A 150 -9.76 9.17 -11.59
N VAL A 151 -10.43 8.66 -10.54
CA VAL A 151 -11.86 8.30 -10.60
C VAL A 151 -12.73 9.50 -10.96
N GLN A 152 -12.42 10.68 -10.43
CA GLN A 152 -13.27 11.87 -10.56
C GLN A 152 -13.03 12.67 -11.84
N LEU A 153 -11.79 12.67 -12.35
CA LEU A 153 -11.38 13.65 -13.38
C LEU A 153 -11.05 13.03 -14.73
N THR A 154 -10.74 11.74 -14.79
CA THR A 154 -10.22 11.10 -16.01
C THR A 154 -11.12 9.96 -16.47
N ASP A 155 -11.14 9.73 -17.78
CA ASP A 155 -11.77 8.54 -18.38
C ASP A 155 -10.82 7.33 -18.45
N THR A 156 -9.61 7.45 -17.89
CA THR A 156 -8.62 6.37 -17.86
C THR A 156 -9.15 5.19 -17.06
N HIS A 157 -9.03 3.97 -17.61
CA HIS A 157 -9.43 2.77 -16.90
C HIS A 157 -8.56 2.55 -15.67
N ILE A 158 -9.19 2.26 -14.52
CA ILE A 158 -8.49 2.05 -13.25
C ILE A 158 -8.51 0.55 -12.94
N LEU A 159 -7.39 -0.12 -13.19
CA LEU A 159 -7.24 -1.51 -12.79
C LEU A 159 -6.81 -1.58 -11.33
N ARG A 160 -7.68 -2.11 -10.46
CA ARG A 160 -7.38 -2.33 -9.04
C ARG A 160 -7.54 -3.80 -8.67
N ALA A 161 -6.42 -4.48 -8.41
CA ALA A 161 -6.41 -5.92 -8.16
C ALA A 161 -5.37 -6.33 -7.09
N PRO A 162 -5.63 -7.39 -6.28
CA PRO A 162 -4.64 -7.97 -5.38
C PRO A 162 -3.40 -8.49 -6.10
N ASP A 163 -2.21 -8.18 -5.57
CA ASP A 163 -0.96 -8.78 -6.02
C ASP A 163 -0.17 -9.34 -4.83
N GLN A 164 0.04 -10.65 -4.83
CA GLN A 164 0.67 -11.40 -3.75
C GLN A 164 2.19 -11.20 -3.61
N SER A 165 2.84 -10.68 -4.65
CA SER A 165 4.27 -10.35 -4.62
C SER A 165 4.53 -8.93 -4.09
N LEU A 166 3.51 -8.08 -4.10
CA LEU A 166 3.60 -6.76 -3.50
C LEU A 166 3.34 -6.89 -2.00
N ARG A 167 4.41 -6.95 -1.22
CA ARG A 167 4.34 -7.15 0.24
C ARG A 167 4.83 -5.91 0.97
N VAL A 168 4.11 -5.49 2.01
CA VAL A 168 4.38 -4.27 2.76
C VAL A 168 4.62 -4.61 4.23
N HIS A 169 5.77 -4.23 4.75
CA HIS A 169 6.11 -4.41 6.16
C HIS A 169 5.22 -3.53 7.04
N TYR A 170 4.94 -4.04 8.24
CA TYR A 170 4.13 -3.32 9.20
C TYR A 170 4.80 -2.00 9.58
N LYS A 171 4.01 -0.93 9.59
CA LYS A 171 4.39 0.36 10.16
C LYS A 171 3.26 0.90 11.02
N PRO A 172 3.55 1.59 12.14
CA PRO A 172 2.53 2.27 12.92
C PRO A 172 1.80 3.33 12.07
N ILE A 173 0.47 3.28 12.06
CA ILE A 173 -0.38 4.21 11.32
C ILE A 173 -0.91 5.28 12.27
N LYS A 174 -0.55 6.55 12.01
CA LYS A 174 -1.13 7.73 12.66
C LYS A 174 -2.23 8.32 11.79
N CYS A 175 -3.45 8.44 12.33
CA CYS A 175 -4.63 8.94 11.61
C CYS A 175 -5.08 10.35 12.03
N ASP A 176 -4.56 10.88 13.14
CA ASP A 176 -5.09 12.11 13.77
C ASP A 176 -4.96 13.34 12.87
N SER A 177 -3.93 13.38 12.02
CA SER A 177 -3.72 14.46 11.04
C SER A 177 -4.80 14.51 9.94
N ILE A 178 -5.53 13.41 9.72
CA ILE A 178 -6.54 13.28 8.64
C ILE A 178 -7.93 13.68 9.12
N LYS A 179 -8.17 13.65 10.44
CA LYS A 179 -9.49 13.87 11.05
C LYS A 179 -10.11 15.22 10.65
N ARG A 180 -9.28 16.25 10.46
CA ARG A 180 -9.73 17.61 10.14
C ARG A 180 -9.94 17.85 8.63
N THR A 181 -9.40 16.99 7.77
CA THR A 181 -9.37 17.23 6.32
C THR A 181 -10.37 16.38 5.55
N ASN A 182 -10.52 15.09 5.89
CA ASN A 182 -11.40 14.18 5.16
C ASN A 182 -11.90 13.02 6.04
N THR A 183 -13.19 12.99 6.32
CA THR A 183 -13.84 11.95 7.16
C THR A 183 -13.78 10.56 6.53
N ILE A 184 -13.94 10.45 5.20
CA ILE A 184 -13.91 9.17 4.49
C ILE A 184 -12.51 8.57 4.61
N GLU A 185 -11.48 9.37 4.34
CA GLU A 185 -10.10 8.93 4.47
C GLU A 185 -9.70 8.63 5.92
N TYR A 186 -10.22 9.41 6.87
CA TYR A 186 -10.01 9.14 8.28
C TYR A 186 -10.54 7.75 8.66
N ASN A 187 -11.74 7.40 8.21
CA ASN A 187 -12.32 6.08 8.43
C ASN A 187 -11.52 4.98 7.73
N ARG A 188 -11.07 5.19 6.49
CA ARG A 188 -10.17 4.26 5.78
C ARG A 188 -8.86 4.04 6.55
N CYS A 189 -8.27 5.11 7.10
CA CYS A 189 -7.06 5.05 7.91
C CYS A 189 -7.26 4.24 9.20
N LEU A 190 -8.37 4.49 9.91
CA LEU A 190 -8.73 3.73 11.11
C LEU A 190 -8.90 2.24 10.78
N MET A 191 -9.62 1.90 9.72
CA MET A 191 -9.80 0.51 9.29
C MET A 191 -8.46 -0.19 9.03
N GLN A 192 -7.51 0.50 8.39
CA GLN A 192 -6.16 -0.02 8.16
C GLN A 192 -5.39 -0.25 9.47
N ARG A 193 -5.47 0.71 10.39
CA ARG A 193 -4.78 0.63 11.67
C ARG A 193 -5.27 -0.57 12.48
N GLU A 194 -6.58 -0.71 12.62
CA GLU A 194 -7.17 -1.80 13.41
C GLU A 194 -6.96 -3.17 12.76
N LYS A 195 -7.20 -3.29 11.44
CA LYS A 195 -6.95 -4.54 10.71
C LYS A 195 -5.46 -4.89 10.65
N GLY A 196 -4.57 -3.90 10.69
CA GLY A 196 -3.12 -4.10 10.68
C GLY A 196 -2.55 -4.69 11.96
N LEU A 197 -3.31 -4.79 13.04
CA LEU A 197 -2.83 -5.35 14.30
C LEU A 197 -2.57 -6.85 14.18
N ALA A 198 -3.62 -7.62 13.88
CA ALA A 198 -3.57 -9.07 13.67
C ALA A 198 -4.90 -9.59 13.11
N SER A 199 -4.94 -10.88 12.77
CA SER A 199 -6.21 -11.54 12.41
C SER A 199 -7.17 -11.56 13.61
N ARG A 200 -8.48 -11.66 13.31
CA ARG A 200 -9.52 -11.72 14.34
C ARG A 200 -9.30 -12.86 15.34
N SER A 201 -8.84 -14.01 14.86
CA SER A 201 -8.55 -15.18 15.70
C SER A 201 -7.38 -14.93 16.64
N GLN A 202 -6.31 -14.28 16.17
CA GLN A 202 -5.15 -13.94 17.01
C GLN A 202 -5.51 -12.93 18.09
N LEU A 203 -6.30 -11.90 17.75
CA LEU A 203 -6.78 -10.93 18.75
C LEU A 203 -7.71 -11.58 19.79
N ALA A 204 -8.59 -12.48 19.37
CA ALA A 204 -9.47 -13.21 20.27
C ALA A 204 -8.67 -14.08 21.26
N MET A 205 -7.63 -14.78 20.80
CA MET A 205 -6.74 -15.57 21.67
C MET A 205 -6.07 -14.70 22.73
N ILE A 206 -5.57 -13.52 22.34
CA ILE A 206 -4.94 -12.58 23.28
C ILE A 206 -5.93 -12.08 24.33
N ILE A 207 -7.18 -11.82 23.96
CA ILE A 207 -8.22 -11.41 24.91
C ILE A 207 -8.46 -12.54 25.92
N ILE A 208 -8.62 -13.78 25.46
CA ILE A 208 -8.86 -14.96 26.30
C ILE A 208 -7.69 -15.22 27.25
N GLU A 209 -6.45 -15.11 26.78
CA GLU A 209 -5.24 -15.28 27.61
C GLU A 209 -5.13 -14.24 28.73
N ASN A 210 -5.64 -13.03 28.50
CA ASN A 210 -5.61 -11.93 29.47
C ASN A 210 -6.85 -11.88 30.38
N GLU A 211 -7.88 -12.70 30.14
CA GLU A 211 -8.98 -12.81 31.08
C GLU A 211 -8.46 -13.42 32.38
N PRO A 212 -8.64 -12.75 33.54
CA PRO A 212 -8.28 -13.36 34.80
C PRO A 212 -9.13 -14.60 34.95
N THR A 213 -8.50 -15.78 34.98
CA THR A 213 -9.18 -17.03 35.33
C THR A 213 -9.90 -16.75 36.65
N LYS A 214 -11.23 -16.62 36.62
CA LYS A 214 -12.05 -16.69 37.82
C LYS A 214 -11.81 -18.09 38.37
N LYS A 215 -10.80 -18.23 39.23
CA LYS A 215 -10.58 -19.42 40.05
C LYS A 215 -11.86 -19.57 40.86
N THR A 216 -12.77 -20.38 40.36
CA THR A 216 -13.92 -20.87 41.10
C THR A 216 -13.32 -21.77 42.17
N ILE A 217 -12.95 -21.16 43.31
CA ILE A 217 -12.77 -21.88 44.55
C ILE A 217 -14.20 -22.19 45.03
N THR A 218 -14.86 -23.14 44.36
CA THR A 218 -15.80 -24.00 45.07
C THR A 218 -14.94 -24.90 45.95
N LYS A 219 -14.60 -24.38 47.14
CA LYS A 219 -14.16 -25.24 48.24
C LYS A 219 -15.28 -26.26 48.43
N LYS A 220 -14.99 -27.47 47.98
CA LYS A 220 -15.70 -28.71 48.26
C LYS A 220 -16.25 -28.67 49.69
N ASP A 221 -17.56 -28.83 49.79
CA ASP A 221 -18.16 -29.73 50.76
C ASP A 221 -17.31 -30.99 50.83
N LYS A 222 -16.61 -31.20 51.94
CA LYS A 222 -16.12 -32.51 52.36
C LYS A 222 -15.85 -32.47 53.87
N LYS A 223 -16.89 -32.95 54.58
CA LYS A 223 -16.93 -33.56 55.92
C LYS A 223 -16.40 -32.75 57.10
#